data_AF-A0A2G6DR35-F1
#
_entry.id   AF-A0A2G6DR35-F1
#
_cell.length_a   1.000
_cell.length_b   1.000
_cell.length_c   1.000
_cell.angle_alpha   90.00
_cell.angle_beta   90.00
_cell.angle_gamma   90.00
#
_symmetry.space_group_name_H-M   'P 1'
#
loop_
_entity.id
_entity.type
_entity.pdbx_description
1 polymer ?
#
loop_
_entity_poly.entity_id
_entity_poly.type
_entity_poly.pdbx_seq_one_letter_code
_entity_poly.pdbx_strand_id
1 'polypeptide(L)'
;MKKTTVSFIVISLFITALLTGCGGLPNEAKDKAEKVPTDINAVFKKVEAKEAQFTLMQSSVDWKIFEQYAKRENWQNNFAEAHQYCAKAKSVYEQKVIPIIKRNKEEDVSTLFVHIGTIKKLLRQAEGAANTPFRRKAVLEQASKNSQKWVKDAKENVASIDALLAVAQKKTIKAKADAKKYGWSKSDKDFDGAIGPLKIKKEQAHELFHVAESESKKGTNADLALLADSVNDIKNILLSLQKKQPDFLAKIDQLYHSYSKILEDMRIENYVKIGRASWDDSSDWNTTKEVFITSKQVSEEVLEFFSTKSEIGTFYAGLFGSGGFKLQANITQKYWDALGINPKQNWPSNSHNMAEYWVEDVILIAFHKYIIVQDGVEKKTDWVRVDEDFYWENEQNLGMTIVSKPYGMYESEVVKQAMPAGMNCIATPRVAADGSVSGSNQYGEWKKDTSTGSYFWSAFAGSAVANMLFGGNTYYYNDWNTWNKNYRGKKAYYGNDDQYGTYGYHTYRSGSRYNQGYYAKANPESVRKSRTERVSTKNNVNRSHATNRSQKVSVRGAGPANRGRGASGKGGK
;
A
#
# COMPACT_ATOMS: atom_id res chain seq x y z
N MET A 1 -12.98 55.47 -54.01
CA MET A 1 -14.16 55.14 -54.84
C MET A 1 -14.82 53.88 -54.28
N LYS A 2 -16.14 53.95 -54.00
CA LYS A 2 -17.22 52.92 -53.96
C LYS A 2 -16.84 51.47 -53.56
N LYS A 3 -17.30 50.94 -52.40
CA LYS A 3 -18.55 50.14 -52.15
C LYS A 3 -18.72 48.99 -53.17
N THR A 4 -18.79 47.70 -52.79
CA THR A 4 -19.86 46.98 -52.02
C THR A 4 -19.40 45.53 -51.69
N THR A 5 -19.53 44.97 -50.47
CA THR A 5 -20.59 44.02 -49.93
C THR A 5 -20.66 42.64 -50.66
N VAL A 6 -20.83 41.42 -50.10
CA VAL A 6 -21.45 40.79 -48.89
C VAL A 6 -20.89 39.34 -48.72
N SER A 7 -20.72 38.90 -47.45
CA SER A 7 -20.91 37.59 -46.73
C SER A 7 -20.81 36.18 -47.41
N PHE A 8 -20.67 35.02 -46.74
CA PHE A 8 -21.11 34.50 -45.42
C PHE A 8 -20.51 33.07 -45.15
N ILE A 9 -20.42 32.66 -43.86
CA ILE A 9 -20.40 31.25 -43.33
C ILE A 9 -19.03 30.50 -43.48
N VAL A 10 -18.26 30.16 -42.44
CA VAL A 10 -18.54 29.30 -41.26
C VAL A 10 -17.76 29.80 -40.03
N ILE A 11 -18.47 30.50 -39.14
CA ILE A 11 -18.15 30.59 -37.70
C ILE A 11 -19.01 29.50 -37.06
N SER A 12 -18.49 28.28 -36.91
CA SER A 12 -19.19 27.23 -36.15
C SER A 12 -18.31 25.99 -35.93
N LEU A 13 -17.21 26.09 -35.17
CA LEU A 13 -16.61 24.92 -34.47
C LEU A 13 -15.45 25.26 -33.51
N PHE A 14 -15.43 26.47 -32.94
CA PHE A 14 -14.51 26.82 -31.84
C PHE A 14 -15.19 27.61 -30.71
N ILE A 15 -16.51 27.46 -30.58
CA ILE A 15 -17.33 27.99 -29.47
C ILE A 15 -18.29 26.87 -29.00
N THR A 16 -17.72 25.76 -28.53
CA THR A 16 -18.47 24.70 -27.80
C THR A 16 -17.72 24.23 -26.56
N ALA A 17 -16.81 25.07 -26.02
CA ALA A 17 -16.13 24.86 -24.74
C ALA A 17 -16.22 26.06 -23.78
N LEU A 18 -17.06 27.07 -24.06
CA LEU A 18 -17.26 28.26 -23.20
C LEU A 18 -18.75 28.63 -22.97
N LEU A 19 -19.66 27.67 -23.15
CA LEU A 19 -21.10 27.83 -22.83
C LEU A 19 -21.63 26.74 -21.89
N THR A 20 -20.84 26.37 -20.88
CA THR A 20 -21.32 25.68 -19.66
C THR A 20 -21.14 26.60 -18.45
N GLY A 21 -21.76 27.78 -18.51
CA GLY A 21 -21.62 28.84 -17.50
C GLY A 21 -22.95 29.48 -17.09
N CYS A 22 -24.06 28.75 -17.18
CA CYS A 22 -25.37 29.18 -16.66
C CYS A 22 -25.98 28.12 -15.71
N GLY A 23 -25.13 27.32 -15.05
CA GLY A 23 -25.50 26.55 -13.88
C GLY A 23 -25.38 27.43 -12.63
N GLY A 24 -26.50 27.92 -12.10
CA GLY A 24 -26.51 28.54 -10.78
C GLY A 24 -26.25 27.50 -9.67
N LEU A 25 -26.21 27.92 -8.42
CA LEU A 25 -26.25 26.96 -7.31
C LEU A 25 -27.50 26.06 -7.44
N PRO A 26 -27.37 24.73 -7.32
CA PRO A 26 -28.51 23.81 -7.29
C PRO A 26 -29.50 24.17 -6.19
N ASN A 27 -30.80 23.92 -6.42
CA ASN A 27 -31.85 24.25 -5.44
C ASN A 27 -31.59 23.64 -4.06
N GLU A 28 -31.11 22.38 -4.01
CA GLU A 28 -30.75 21.73 -2.75
C GLU A 28 -29.68 22.51 -1.96
N ALA A 29 -28.70 23.09 -2.66
CA ALA A 29 -27.63 23.86 -2.03
C ALA A 29 -28.16 25.19 -1.47
N LYS A 30 -29.10 25.84 -2.18
CA LYS A 30 -29.80 27.05 -1.73
C LYS A 30 -30.69 26.75 -0.52
N ASP A 31 -31.55 25.73 -0.61
CA ASP A 31 -32.45 25.32 0.47
C ASP A 31 -31.70 25.01 1.77
N LYS A 32 -30.56 24.31 1.66
CA LYS A 32 -29.70 24.02 2.82
C LYS A 32 -29.10 25.28 3.42
N ALA A 33 -28.71 26.25 2.60
CA ALA A 33 -28.11 27.50 3.05
C ALA A 33 -29.16 28.47 3.64
N GLU A 34 -30.38 28.49 3.10
CA GLU A 34 -31.51 29.29 3.60
C GLU A 34 -32.01 28.82 4.98
N LYS A 35 -31.85 27.53 5.31
CA LYS A 35 -32.20 26.99 6.64
C LYS A 35 -31.21 27.39 7.74
N VAL A 36 -29.98 27.77 7.39
CA VAL A 36 -28.90 28.01 8.37
C VAL A 36 -29.24 29.09 9.41
N PRO A 37 -29.79 30.27 9.06
CA PRO A 37 -30.19 31.27 10.06
C PRO A 37 -31.20 30.73 11.07
N THR A 38 -32.17 29.94 10.62
CA THR A 38 -33.17 29.31 11.48
C THR A 38 -32.53 28.31 12.44
N ASP A 39 -31.59 27.48 11.96
CA ASP A 39 -30.85 26.53 12.79
C ASP A 39 -30.01 27.24 13.86
N ILE A 40 -29.30 28.31 13.48
CA ILE A 40 -28.49 29.12 14.40
C ILE A 40 -29.37 29.74 15.49
N ASN A 41 -30.48 30.39 15.10
CA ASN A 41 -31.39 31.02 16.04
C ASN A 41 -32.08 30.00 16.97
N ALA A 42 -32.43 28.82 16.46
CA ALA A 42 -33.00 27.76 17.27
C ALA A 42 -32.02 27.28 18.36
N VAL A 43 -30.76 27.06 18.00
CA VAL A 43 -29.72 26.65 18.97
C VAL A 43 -29.42 27.78 19.96
N PHE A 44 -29.33 29.03 19.50
CA PHE A 44 -29.15 30.18 20.39
C PHE A 44 -30.25 30.26 21.46
N LYS A 45 -31.52 30.15 21.07
CA LYS A 45 -32.65 30.10 22.03
C LYS A 45 -32.57 28.92 22.98
N LYS A 46 -32.10 27.75 22.53
CA LYS A 46 -31.88 26.60 23.42
C LYS A 46 -30.79 26.89 24.44
N VAL A 47 -29.70 27.57 24.05
CA VAL A 47 -28.62 27.98 24.97
C VAL A 47 -29.17 28.93 26.03
N GLU A 48 -29.94 29.95 25.64
CA GLU A 48 -30.58 30.88 26.58
C GLU A 48 -31.53 30.17 27.53
N ALA A 49 -32.36 29.25 27.02
CA ALA A 49 -33.25 28.45 27.86
C ALA A 49 -32.48 27.57 28.85
N LYS A 50 -31.34 27.01 28.44
CA LYS A 50 -30.47 26.21 29.32
C LYS A 50 -29.78 27.07 30.38
N GLU A 51 -29.36 28.27 30.04
CA GLU A 51 -28.80 29.24 30.98
C GLU A 51 -29.85 29.68 32.01
N ALA A 52 -31.08 29.97 31.58
CA ALA A 52 -32.18 30.27 32.51
C ALA A 52 -32.51 29.08 33.43
N GLN A 53 -32.54 27.86 32.89
CA GLN A 53 -32.67 26.63 33.70
C GLN A 53 -31.54 26.49 34.74
N PHE A 54 -30.33 26.91 34.38
CA PHE A 54 -29.19 26.88 35.28
C PHE A 54 -29.36 27.87 36.44
N THR A 55 -29.82 29.09 36.16
CA THR A 55 -30.13 30.08 37.22
C THR A 55 -31.21 29.57 38.18
N LEU A 56 -32.28 28.96 37.65
CA LEU A 56 -33.32 28.36 38.50
C LEU A 56 -32.77 27.23 39.38
N MET A 57 -31.89 26.40 38.82
CA MET A 57 -31.22 25.34 39.56
C MET A 57 -30.34 25.89 40.70
N GLN A 58 -29.67 27.04 40.50
CA GLN A 58 -28.88 27.70 41.55
C GLN A 58 -29.74 28.18 42.74
N SER A 59 -31.03 28.45 42.52
CA SER A 59 -31.97 28.83 43.58
C SER A 59 -32.62 27.65 44.31
N SER A 60 -32.33 26.40 43.92
CA SER A 60 -32.91 25.22 44.54
C SER A 60 -32.23 24.85 45.87
N VAL A 61 -32.97 24.21 46.79
CA VAL A 61 -32.44 23.75 48.09
C VAL A 61 -31.27 22.77 47.91
N ASP A 62 -31.33 21.92 46.89
CA ASP A 62 -30.32 20.90 46.61
C ASP A 62 -29.03 21.50 46.00
N TRP A 63 -29.03 22.78 45.60
CA TRP A 63 -27.88 23.43 44.96
C TRP A 63 -26.63 23.47 45.84
N LYS A 64 -26.81 23.57 47.17
CA LYS A 64 -25.71 23.74 48.13
C LYS A 64 -24.64 22.65 48.03
N ILE A 65 -25.03 21.43 47.64
CA ILE A 65 -24.12 20.29 47.46
C ILE A 65 -23.26 20.47 46.20
N PHE A 66 -23.81 21.11 45.17
CA PHE A 66 -23.18 21.30 43.86
C PHE A 66 -22.41 22.61 43.72
N GLU A 67 -22.71 23.60 44.56
CA GLU A 67 -22.16 24.96 44.48
C GLU A 67 -20.62 24.97 44.47
N GLN A 68 -19.98 24.17 45.31
CA GLN A 68 -18.51 24.08 45.36
C GLN A 68 -17.91 23.57 44.04
N TYR A 69 -18.56 22.59 43.41
CA TYR A 69 -18.12 22.02 42.14
C TYR A 69 -18.35 23.02 41.00
N ALA A 70 -19.52 23.67 40.99
CA ALA A 70 -19.87 24.67 40.00
C ALA A 70 -18.88 25.86 40.00
N LYS A 71 -18.42 26.29 41.17
CA LYS A 71 -17.37 27.31 41.32
C LYS A 71 -16.01 26.79 40.84
N ARG A 72 -15.58 25.64 41.37
CA ARG A 72 -14.27 25.05 41.05
C ARG A 72 -14.08 24.74 39.56
N GLU A 73 -15.13 24.22 38.92
CA GLU A 73 -15.14 23.79 37.53
C GLU A 73 -15.71 24.88 36.57
N ASN A 74 -16.01 26.07 37.09
CA ASN A 74 -16.50 27.23 36.35
C ASN A 74 -17.69 26.91 35.41
N TRP A 75 -18.75 26.31 35.97
CA TRP A 75 -19.91 25.86 35.18
C TRP A 75 -20.58 27.01 34.41
N GLN A 76 -20.60 28.23 34.96
CA GLN A 76 -21.19 29.40 34.29
C GLN A 76 -20.47 29.72 32.96
N ASN A 77 -19.16 29.56 32.89
CA ASN A 77 -18.39 29.86 31.68
C ASN A 77 -18.78 28.98 30.48
N ASN A 78 -19.37 27.81 30.71
CA ASN A 78 -19.85 26.96 29.62
C ASN A 78 -20.97 27.64 28.80
N PHE A 79 -21.78 28.50 29.40
CA PHE A 79 -22.80 29.27 28.68
C PHE A 79 -22.16 30.39 27.85
N ALA A 80 -21.15 31.08 28.40
CA ALA A 80 -20.37 32.06 27.65
C ALA A 80 -19.69 31.41 26.43
N GLU A 81 -19.10 30.22 26.58
CA GLU A 81 -18.56 29.45 25.47
C GLU A 81 -19.63 29.03 24.45
N ALA A 82 -20.80 28.59 24.91
CA ALA A 82 -21.91 28.23 24.04
C ALA A 82 -22.38 29.41 23.17
N HIS A 83 -22.50 30.60 23.78
CA HIS A 83 -22.80 31.85 23.07
C HIS A 83 -21.71 32.22 22.06
N GLN A 84 -20.43 32.05 22.42
CA GLN A 84 -19.32 32.27 21.48
C GLN A 84 -19.36 31.33 20.27
N TYR A 85 -19.73 30.06 20.46
CA TYR A 85 -19.91 29.13 19.34
C TYR A 85 -21.07 29.55 18.43
N CYS A 86 -22.19 30.01 18.99
CA CYS A 86 -23.31 30.56 18.22
C CYS A 86 -22.91 31.81 17.43
N ALA A 87 -22.16 32.73 18.07
CA ALA A 87 -21.65 33.94 17.42
C ALA A 87 -20.67 33.61 16.27
N LYS A 88 -19.76 32.64 16.48
CA LYS A 88 -18.86 32.13 15.42
C LYS A 88 -19.65 31.50 14.27
N ALA A 89 -20.69 30.72 14.57
CA ALA A 89 -21.55 30.12 13.55
C ALA A 89 -22.25 31.20 12.69
N LYS A 90 -22.79 32.23 13.34
CA LYS A 90 -23.38 33.41 12.68
C LYS A 90 -22.36 34.14 11.81
N SER A 91 -21.16 34.36 12.32
CA SER A 91 -20.07 35.00 11.57
C SER A 91 -19.67 34.20 10.33
N VAL A 92 -19.53 32.87 10.42
CA VAL A 92 -19.24 32.01 9.25
C VAL A 92 -20.37 32.10 8.23
N TYR A 93 -21.64 32.12 8.67
CA TYR A 93 -22.77 32.30 7.77
C TYR A 93 -22.69 33.63 7.02
N GLU A 94 -22.57 34.73 7.76
CA GLU A 94 -22.56 36.10 7.20
C GLU A 94 -21.37 36.36 6.28
N GLN A 95 -20.18 35.88 6.66
CA GLN A 95 -18.94 36.21 5.96
C GLN A 95 -18.56 35.20 4.87
N LYS A 96 -19.04 33.96 4.94
CA LYS A 96 -18.63 32.88 4.01
C LYS A 96 -19.79 32.31 3.22
N VAL A 97 -20.93 32.05 3.86
CA VAL A 97 -22.09 31.45 3.19
C VAL A 97 -22.85 32.48 2.35
N ILE A 98 -23.19 33.65 2.90
CA ILE A 98 -23.92 34.70 2.16
C ILE A 98 -23.18 35.12 0.87
N PRO A 99 -21.85 35.38 0.87
CA PRO A 99 -21.16 35.73 -0.36
C PRO A 99 -21.23 34.66 -1.44
N ILE A 100 -21.15 33.37 -1.07
CA ILE A 100 -21.27 32.25 -2.03
C ILE A 100 -22.69 32.19 -2.63
N ILE A 101 -23.72 32.32 -1.80
CA ILE A 101 -25.11 32.37 -2.28
C ILE A 101 -25.30 33.53 -3.27
N LYS A 102 -24.75 34.71 -2.95
CA LYS A 102 -24.84 35.90 -3.82
C LYS A 102 -24.12 35.72 -5.14
N ARG A 103 -22.95 35.05 -5.16
CA ARG A 103 -22.24 34.73 -6.41
C ARG A 103 -22.98 33.71 -7.27
N ASN A 104 -23.72 32.79 -6.65
CA ASN A 104 -24.60 31.82 -7.31
C ASN A 104 -23.89 31.02 -8.42
N LYS A 105 -22.68 30.52 -8.17
CA LYS A 105 -21.92 29.71 -9.13
C LYS A 105 -21.92 28.24 -8.75
N GLU A 106 -22.11 27.35 -9.72
CA GLU A 106 -22.08 25.89 -9.51
C GLU A 106 -20.72 25.38 -8.97
N GLU A 107 -19.60 25.98 -9.37
CA GLU A 107 -18.26 25.64 -8.88
C GLU A 107 -18.08 25.86 -7.36
N ASP A 108 -18.90 26.73 -6.75
CA ASP A 108 -18.83 27.05 -5.32
C ASP A 108 -19.59 26.05 -4.43
N VAL A 109 -20.33 25.07 -4.99
CA VAL A 109 -21.19 24.14 -4.22
C VAL A 109 -20.44 23.36 -3.14
N SER A 110 -19.25 22.83 -3.48
CA SER A 110 -18.44 22.07 -2.53
C SER A 110 -18.01 22.94 -1.34
N THR A 111 -17.52 24.15 -1.63
CA THR A 111 -17.10 25.13 -0.61
C THR A 111 -18.26 25.57 0.26
N LEU A 112 -19.46 25.77 -0.31
CA LEU A 112 -20.67 26.07 0.44
C LEU A 112 -20.98 24.98 1.47
N PHE A 113 -20.94 23.70 1.08
CA PHE A 113 -21.22 22.60 2.00
C PHE A 113 -20.15 22.45 3.08
N VAL A 114 -18.88 22.75 2.81
CA VAL A 114 -17.82 22.80 3.85
C VAL A 114 -18.15 23.85 4.91
N HIS A 115 -18.58 25.05 4.50
CA HIS A 115 -18.95 26.10 5.45
C HIS A 115 -20.22 25.77 6.23
N ILE A 116 -21.25 25.22 5.58
CA ILE A 116 -22.46 24.72 6.28
C ILE A 116 -22.10 23.60 7.27
N GLY A 117 -21.21 22.67 6.88
CA GLY A 117 -20.70 21.63 7.78
C GLY A 117 -19.97 22.20 9.00
N THR A 118 -19.17 23.25 8.80
CA THR A 118 -18.48 23.98 9.87
C THR A 118 -19.49 24.61 10.84
N ILE A 119 -20.51 25.27 10.33
CA ILE A 119 -21.59 25.86 11.13
C ILE A 119 -22.29 24.79 11.96
N LYS A 120 -22.69 23.67 11.36
CA LYS A 120 -23.32 22.56 12.08
C LYS A 120 -22.43 22.00 13.20
N LYS A 121 -21.12 21.94 12.98
CA LYS A 121 -20.16 21.55 14.03
C LYS A 121 -20.14 22.55 15.19
N LEU A 122 -20.07 23.85 14.90
CA LEU A 122 -20.12 24.91 15.91
C LEU A 122 -21.42 24.87 16.72
N LEU A 123 -22.56 24.66 16.05
CA LEU A 123 -23.86 24.55 16.73
C LEU A 123 -23.93 23.34 17.68
N ARG A 124 -23.38 22.18 17.28
CA ARG A 124 -23.26 21.02 18.18
C ARG A 124 -22.34 21.30 19.37
N GLN A 125 -21.27 22.06 19.16
CA GLN A 125 -20.38 22.48 20.25
C GLN A 125 -21.10 23.44 21.22
N ALA A 126 -21.92 24.36 20.71
CA ALA A 126 -22.75 25.24 21.53
C ALA A 126 -23.74 24.45 22.40
N GLU A 127 -24.50 23.53 21.80
CA GLU A 127 -25.41 22.67 22.55
C GLU A 127 -24.66 21.78 23.55
N GLY A 128 -23.47 21.29 23.18
CA GLY A 128 -22.60 20.51 24.05
C GLY A 128 -22.20 21.28 25.30
N ALA A 129 -21.65 22.48 25.12
CA ALA A 129 -21.21 23.36 26.20
C ALA A 129 -22.38 23.74 27.13
N ALA A 130 -23.52 24.17 26.58
CA ALA A 130 -24.69 24.54 27.38
C ALA A 130 -25.29 23.38 28.20
N ASN A 131 -25.05 22.12 27.79
CA ASN A 131 -25.50 20.94 28.54
C ASN A 131 -24.47 20.43 29.56
N THR A 132 -23.22 20.91 29.53
CA THR A 132 -22.14 20.44 30.42
C THR A 132 -22.52 20.53 31.91
N PRO A 133 -23.03 21.66 32.44
CA PRO A 133 -23.36 21.76 33.87
C PRO A 133 -24.43 20.75 34.32
N PHE A 134 -25.44 20.52 33.48
CA PHE A 134 -26.53 19.58 33.79
C PHE A 134 -26.05 18.13 33.80
N ARG A 135 -25.24 17.74 32.80
CA ARG A 135 -24.64 16.40 32.78
C ARG A 135 -23.71 16.19 33.96
N ARG A 136 -22.93 17.20 34.31
CA ARG A 136 -22.00 17.14 35.44
C ARG A 136 -22.74 16.97 36.76
N LYS A 137 -23.78 17.77 37.02
CA LYS A 137 -24.67 17.57 38.18
C LYS A 137 -25.23 16.15 38.25
N ALA A 138 -25.76 15.64 37.14
CA ALA A 138 -26.31 14.28 37.10
C ALA A 138 -25.25 13.22 37.46
N VAL A 139 -24.00 13.37 37.00
CA VAL A 139 -22.89 12.49 37.38
C VAL A 139 -22.61 12.57 38.89
N LEU A 140 -22.54 13.78 39.46
CA LEU A 140 -22.30 13.97 40.90
C LEU A 140 -23.44 13.40 41.76
N GLU A 141 -24.69 13.55 41.32
CA GLU A 141 -25.84 12.92 41.98
C GLU A 141 -25.75 11.39 41.99
N GLN A 142 -25.35 10.80 40.86
CA GLN A 142 -25.16 9.35 40.77
C GLN A 142 -23.97 8.88 41.60
N ALA A 143 -22.89 9.66 41.64
CA ALA A 143 -21.72 9.39 42.48
C ALA A 143 -22.10 9.38 43.97
N SER A 144 -22.89 10.37 44.41
CA SER A 144 -23.38 10.45 45.78
C SER A 144 -24.21 9.22 46.18
N LYS A 145 -25.07 8.73 45.28
CA LYS A 145 -25.97 7.59 45.55
C LYS A 145 -25.30 6.23 45.42
N ASN A 146 -24.28 6.09 44.57
CA ASN A 146 -23.75 4.79 44.15
C ASN A 146 -22.23 4.63 44.38
N SER A 147 -21.60 5.50 45.17
CA SER A 147 -20.14 5.53 45.38
C SER A 147 -19.52 4.16 45.69
N GLN A 148 -20.10 3.40 46.63
CA GLN A 148 -19.61 2.08 47.00
C GLN A 148 -19.63 1.09 45.84
N LYS A 149 -20.71 1.09 45.05
CA LYS A 149 -20.84 0.24 43.86
C LYS A 149 -19.80 0.65 42.81
N TRP A 150 -19.66 1.96 42.56
CA TRP A 150 -18.70 2.47 41.58
C TRP A 150 -17.26 2.12 41.93
N VAL A 151 -16.87 2.19 43.20
CA VAL A 151 -15.54 1.77 43.65
C VAL A 151 -15.35 0.26 43.53
N LYS A 152 -16.40 -0.54 43.81
CA LYS A 152 -16.36 -1.99 43.57
C LYS A 152 -16.14 -2.31 42.09
N ASP A 153 -16.90 -1.69 41.20
CA ASP A 153 -16.77 -1.85 39.75
C ASP A 153 -15.38 -1.38 39.27
N ALA A 154 -14.84 -0.30 39.85
CA ALA A 154 -13.49 0.18 39.55
C ALA A 154 -12.41 -0.83 39.98
N LYS A 155 -12.58 -1.49 41.13
CA LYS A 155 -11.68 -2.57 41.59
C LYS A 155 -11.68 -3.75 40.61
N GLU A 156 -12.84 -4.13 40.10
CA GLU A 156 -12.98 -5.19 39.08
C GLU A 156 -12.32 -4.77 37.76
N ASN A 157 -12.42 -3.51 37.37
CA ASN A 157 -11.73 -2.96 36.20
C ASN A 157 -10.19 -2.98 36.38
N VAL A 158 -9.67 -2.60 37.56
CA VAL A 158 -8.23 -2.70 37.86
C VAL A 158 -7.74 -4.14 37.80
N ALA A 159 -8.49 -5.09 38.37
CA ALA A 159 -8.17 -6.51 38.27
C ALA A 159 -8.14 -7.00 36.81
N SER A 160 -9.05 -6.51 35.98
CA SER A 160 -9.08 -6.80 34.54
C SER A 160 -7.87 -6.21 33.81
N ILE A 161 -7.47 -4.99 34.16
CA ILE A 161 -6.24 -4.34 33.65
C ILE A 161 -5.00 -5.18 34.03
N ASP A 162 -4.93 -5.66 35.26
CA ASP A 162 -3.84 -6.52 35.74
C ASP A 162 -3.75 -7.83 34.96
N ALA A 163 -4.89 -8.49 34.72
CA ALA A 163 -4.95 -9.72 33.94
C ALA A 163 -4.48 -9.50 32.49
N LEU A 164 -4.91 -8.41 31.84
CA LEU A 164 -4.46 -8.06 30.49
C LEU A 164 -2.93 -7.84 30.46
N LEU A 165 -2.39 -7.11 31.43
CA LEU A 165 -0.96 -6.84 31.45
C LEU A 165 -0.14 -8.09 31.78
N ALA A 166 -0.63 -8.99 32.63
CA ALA A 166 0.05 -10.25 32.96
C ALA A 166 0.29 -11.11 31.70
N VAL A 167 -0.70 -11.18 30.79
CA VAL A 167 -0.54 -11.88 29.50
C VAL A 167 0.54 -11.24 28.64
N ALA A 168 0.53 -9.91 28.51
CA ALA A 168 1.52 -9.16 27.74
C ALA A 168 2.93 -9.31 28.34
N GLN A 169 3.06 -9.26 29.66
CA GLN A 169 4.33 -9.47 30.38
C GLN A 169 4.87 -10.87 30.16
N LYS A 170 4.02 -11.91 30.27
CA LYS A 170 4.43 -13.29 30.03
C LYS A 170 4.98 -13.48 28.61
N LYS A 171 4.30 -12.95 27.59
CA LYS A 171 4.81 -12.99 26.20
C LYS A 171 6.12 -12.23 26.04
N THR A 172 6.25 -11.08 26.70
CA THR A 172 7.47 -10.26 26.64
C THR A 172 8.67 -10.97 27.27
N ILE A 173 8.49 -11.60 28.44
CA ILE A 173 9.52 -12.39 29.11
C ILE A 173 9.99 -13.54 28.22
N LYS A 174 9.03 -14.26 27.60
CA LYS A 174 9.34 -15.33 26.64
C LYS A 174 10.12 -14.78 25.45
N ALA A 175 9.67 -13.68 24.85
CA ALA A 175 10.34 -13.07 23.69
C ALA A 175 11.78 -12.60 24.02
N LYS A 176 12.03 -12.05 25.22
CA LYS A 176 13.39 -11.73 25.70
C LYS A 176 14.27 -12.96 25.82
N ALA A 177 13.75 -14.04 26.40
CA ALA A 177 14.48 -15.30 26.53
C ALA A 177 14.81 -15.90 25.17
N ASP A 178 13.83 -15.91 24.25
CA ASP A 178 14.01 -16.41 22.89
C ASP A 178 14.96 -15.54 22.05
N ALA A 179 14.89 -14.22 22.20
CA ALA A 179 15.87 -13.31 21.59
C ALA A 179 17.30 -13.64 22.01
N LYS A 180 17.50 -13.86 23.33
CA LYS A 180 18.78 -14.27 23.89
C LYS A 180 19.18 -15.67 23.49
N LYS A 181 18.26 -16.61 23.27
CA LYS A 181 18.54 -17.98 22.85
C LYS A 181 18.93 -18.07 21.37
N TYR A 182 18.15 -17.43 20.51
CA TYR A 182 18.24 -17.52 19.05
C TYR A 182 19.05 -16.40 18.40
N GLY A 183 19.56 -15.44 19.17
CA GLY A 183 20.41 -14.36 18.66
C GLY A 183 19.64 -13.37 17.77
N TRP A 184 18.42 -13.01 18.17
CA TRP A 184 17.65 -11.96 17.50
C TRP A 184 18.34 -10.61 17.64
N SER A 185 18.08 -9.69 16.70
CA SER A 185 18.60 -8.32 16.74
C SER A 185 17.93 -7.43 17.80
N LYS A 186 17.03 -7.99 18.63
CA LYS A 186 16.25 -7.28 19.64
C LYS A 186 16.94 -7.33 21.00
N SER A 187 17.09 -6.17 21.60
CA SER A 187 17.60 -5.99 22.97
C SER A 187 16.47 -6.02 24.00
N ASP A 188 16.83 -6.22 25.27
CA ASP A 188 15.87 -6.12 26.38
C ASP A 188 15.17 -4.75 26.42
N LYS A 189 15.87 -3.69 26.01
CA LYS A 189 15.35 -2.31 25.91
C LYS A 189 14.26 -2.17 24.85
N ASP A 190 14.36 -2.88 23.73
CA ASP A 190 13.33 -2.85 22.68
C ASP A 190 12.01 -3.42 23.21
N PHE A 191 12.10 -4.51 23.95
CA PHE A 191 10.93 -5.15 24.59
C PHE A 191 10.36 -4.31 25.73
N ASP A 192 11.22 -3.71 26.57
CA ASP A 192 10.78 -2.84 27.67
C ASP A 192 10.14 -1.56 27.16
N GLY A 193 10.69 -0.96 26.10
CA GLY A 193 10.09 0.19 25.42
C GLY A 193 8.73 -0.14 24.80
N ALA A 194 8.57 -1.35 24.24
CA ALA A 194 7.31 -1.77 23.62
C ALA A 194 6.19 -1.99 24.65
N ILE A 195 6.47 -2.61 25.80
CA ILE A 195 5.45 -2.85 26.85
C ILE A 195 5.26 -1.67 27.80
N GLY A 196 6.23 -0.76 27.90
CA GLY A 196 6.23 0.39 28.81
C GLY A 196 4.94 1.21 28.82
N PRO A 197 4.37 1.60 27.66
CA PRO A 197 3.10 2.33 27.61
C PRO A 197 1.92 1.59 28.27
N LEU A 198 1.88 0.25 28.23
CA LEU A 198 0.84 -0.52 28.92
C LEU A 198 1.08 -0.55 30.44
N LYS A 199 2.34 -0.62 30.88
CA LYS A 199 2.70 -0.56 32.31
C LYS A 199 2.30 0.77 32.95
N ILE A 200 2.62 1.89 32.28
CA ILE A 200 2.24 3.24 32.73
C ILE A 200 0.72 3.34 32.90
N LYS A 201 -0.06 2.79 31.94
CA LYS A 201 -1.52 2.80 32.03
C LYS A 201 -2.06 1.98 33.21
N LYS A 202 -1.43 0.84 33.52
CA LYS A 202 -1.75 0.08 34.72
C LYS A 202 -1.47 0.90 35.98
N GLU A 203 -0.27 1.47 36.10
CA GLU A 203 0.12 2.27 37.28
C GLU A 203 -0.85 3.43 37.50
N GLN A 204 -1.20 4.16 36.44
CA GLN A 204 -2.23 5.20 36.47
C GLN A 204 -3.58 4.68 36.98
N ALA A 205 -4.03 3.49 36.56
CA ALA A 205 -5.30 2.93 37.02
C ALA A 205 -5.28 2.56 38.51
N HIS A 206 -4.14 2.07 39.03
CA HIS A 206 -3.97 1.80 40.46
C HIS A 206 -3.97 3.09 41.28
N GLU A 207 -3.28 4.13 40.84
CA GLU A 207 -3.30 5.45 41.48
C GLU A 207 -4.71 6.05 41.54
N LEU A 208 -5.43 6.03 40.42
CA LEU A 208 -6.82 6.49 40.35
C LEU A 208 -7.74 5.66 41.25
N PHE A 209 -7.50 4.35 41.36
CA PHE A 209 -8.30 3.50 42.25
C PHE A 209 -8.07 3.85 43.71
N HIS A 210 -6.83 4.10 44.13
CA HIS A 210 -6.53 4.58 45.48
C HIS A 210 -7.24 5.90 45.79
N VAL A 211 -7.28 6.83 44.82
CA VAL A 211 -8.03 8.08 44.95
C VAL A 211 -9.52 7.83 45.12
N ALA A 212 -10.15 7.05 44.22
CA ALA A 212 -11.57 6.75 44.28
C ALA A 212 -11.97 6.02 45.58
N GLU A 213 -11.16 5.06 46.03
CA GLU A 213 -11.39 4.32 47.27
C GLU A 213 -11.30 5.24 48.49
N SER A 214 -10.30 6.12 48.54
CA SER A 214 -10.12 7.12 49.60
C SER A 214 -11.32 8.06 49.68
N GLU A 215 -11.77 8.63 48.55
CA GLU A 215 -12.93 9.50 48.52
C GLU A 215 -14.21 8.78 48.98
N SER A 216 -14.42 7.51 48.59
CA SER A 216 -15.62 6.77 49.00
C SER A 216 -15.71 6.54 50.52
N LYS A 217 -14.57 6.46 51.21
CA LYS A 217 -14.49 6.26 52.66
C LYS A 217 -14.80 7.54 53.46
N LYS A 218 -14.78 8.71 52.82
CA LYS A 218 -15.03 10.01 53.48
C LYS A 218 -16.52 10.32 53.70
N GLY A 219 -17.44 9.49 53.20
CA GLY A 219 -18.88 9.66 53.39
C GLY A 219 -19.35 11.01 52.86
N THR A 220 -19.97 11.83 53.72
CA THR A 220 -20.50 13.16 53.35
C THR A 220 -19.42 14.18 53.01
N ASN A 221 -18.16 13.94 53.38
CA ASN A 221 -17.02 14.82 53.10
C ASN A 221 -16.27 14.43 51.81
N ALA A 222 -16.80 13.49 51.03
CA ALA A 222 -16.17 13.02 49.80
C ALA A 222 -16.18 14.09 48.69
N ASP A 223 -15.09 14.19 47.94
CA ASP A 223 -15.06 14.89 46.66
C ASP A 223 -15.66 13.98 45.58
N LEU A 224 -16.96 14.19 45.31
CA LEU A 224 -17.76 13.39 44.39
C LEU A 224 -17.26 13.50 42.94
N ALA A 225 -16.71 14.66 42.57
CA ALA A 225 -16.11 14.87 41.25
C ALA A 225 -14.85 14.04 41.10
N LEU A 226 -13.94 14.11 42.08
CA LEU A 226 -12.70 13.34 42.08
C LEU A 226 -12.95 11.84 42.07
N LEU A 227 -13.93 11.36 42.84
CA LEU A 227 -14.37 9.96 42.82
C LEU A 227 -14.92 9.56 41.45
N ALA A 228 -15.87 10.32 40.91
CA ALA A 228 -16.53 10.01 39.65
C ALA A 228 -15.54 9.98 38.48
N ASP A 229 -14.65 10.97 38.41
CA ASP A 229 -13.67 11.09 37.34
C ASP A 229 -12.64 9.97 37.40
N SER A 230 -12.17 9.63 38.61
CA SER A 230 -11.22 8.52 38.80
C SER A 230 -11.80 7.18 38.36
N VAL A 231 -13.05 6.88 38.74
CA VAL A 231 -13.74 5.65 38.31
C VAL A 231 -13.92 5.61 36.79
N ASN A 232 -14.33 6.74 36.19
CA ASN A 232 -14.51 6.84 34.75
C ASN A 232 -13.18 6.68 34.00
N ASP A 233 -12.10 7.26 34.51
CA ASP A 233 -10.77 7.18 33.88
C ASP A 233 -10.19 5.77 33.96
N ILE A 234 -10.39 5.03 35.06
CA ILE A 234 -10.05 3.60 35.14
C ILE A 234 -10.77 2.82 34.05
N LYS A 235 -12.07 3.07 33.86
CA LYS A 235 -12.86 2.43 32.80
C LYS A 235 -12.31 2.77 31.39
N ASN A 236 -11.97 4.03 31.16
CA ASN A 236 -11.38 4.47 29.89
C ASN A 236 -10.00 3.84 29.64
N ILE A 237 -9.19 3.69 30.69
CA ILE A 237 -7.91 2.97 30.61
C ILE A 237 -8.14 1.51 30.23
N LEU A 238 -9.08 0.82 30.88
CA LEU A 238 -9.42 -0.57 30.55
C LEU A 238 -9.84 -0.70 29.08
N LEU A 239 -10.76 0.15 28.60
CA LEU A 239 -11.20 0.14 27.20
C LEU A 239 -10.04 0.41 26.23
N SER A 240 -9.16 1.35 26.56
CA SER A 240 -7.96 1.62 25.74
C SER A 240 -7.01 0.43 25.73
N LEU A 241 -6.85 -0.28 26.84
CA LEU A 241 -5.96 -1.44 26.92
C LEU A 241 -6.55 -2.67 26.22
N GLN A 242 -7.85 -2.91 26.35
CA GLN A 242 -8.56 -3.96 25.59
C GLN A 242 -8.38 -3.79 24.07
N LYS A 243 -8.30 -2.54 23.58
CA LYS A 243 -8.01 -2.27 22.16
C LYS A 243 -6.53 -2.45 21.79
N LYS A 244 -5.60 -1.97 22.63
CA LYS A 244 -4.16 -1.91 22.30
C LYS A 244 -3.39 -3.21 22.59
N GLN A 245 -3.83 -3.98 23.59
CA GLN A 245 -3.14 -5.20 24.00
C GLN A 245 -3.14 -6.26 22.89
N PRO A 246 -4.23 -6.51 22.14
CA PRO A 246 -4.19 -7.41 20.99
C PRO A 246 -3.14 -7.02 19.94
N ASP A 247 -3.05 -5.73 19.59
CA ASP A 247 -2.05 -5.22 18.63
C ASP A 247 -0.61 -5.46 19.14
N PHE A 248 -0.38 -5.22 20.44
CA PHE A 248 0.90 -5.52 21.07
C PHE A 248 1.23 -7.01 21.01
N LEU A 249 0.28 -7.88 21.36
CA LEU A 249 0.47 -9.34 21.34
C LEU A 249 0.74 -9.83 19.91
N ALA A 250 -0.04 -9.35 18.94
CA ALA A 250 0.16 -9.67 17.52
C ALA A 250 1.55 -9.22 17.03
N LYS A 251 2.02 -8.04 17.46
CA LYS A 251 3.36 -7.55 17.12
C LYS A 251 4.46 -8.45 17.71
N ILE A 252 4.33 -8.90 18.96
CA ILE A 252 5.27 -9.87 19.53
C ILE A 252 5.21 -11.20 18.78
N ASP A 253 4.02 -11.66 18.40
CA ASP A 253 3.86 -12.91 17.66
C ASP A 253 4.54 -12.88 16.28
N GLN A 254 4.66 -11.71 15.63
CA GLN A 254 5.39 -11.57 14.37
C GLN A 254 6.84 -12.07 14.44
N LEU A 255 7.49 -11.96 15.61
CA LEU A 255 8.87 -12.42 15.82
C LEU A 255 9.01 -13.93 15.67
N TYR A 256 7.92 -14.67 15.87
CA TYR A 256 7.88 -16.12 15.81
C TYR A 256 7.52 -16.67 14.43
N HIS A 257 7.20 -15.79 13.48
CA HIS A 257 6.88 -16.17 12.11
C HIS A 257 8.01 -15.72 11.19
N SER A 258 8.34 -16.54 10.21
CA SER A 258 9.28 -16.15 9.17
C SER A 258 8.85 -16.68 7.82
N TYR A 259 9.21 -15.96 6.77
CA TYR A 259 8.91 -16.38 5.42
C TYR A 259 9.97 -15.94 4.42
N SER A 260 10.05 -16.68 3.32
CA SER A 260 10.91 -16.41 2.17
C SER A 260 10.11 -16.58 0.89
N LYS A 261 10.23 -15.61 -0.03
CA LYS A 261 9.67 -15.67 -1.38
C LYS A 261 10.83 -15.76 -2.35
N ILE A 262 10.96 -16.92 -2.99
CA ILE A 262 12.01 -17.24 -3.94
C ILE A 262 11.45 -17.13 -5.35
N LEU A 263 12.20 -16.51 -6.26
CA LEU A 263 11.85 -16.46 -7.67
C LEU A 263 12.13 -17.83 -8.31
N GLU A 264 11.08 -18.60 -8.57
CA GLU A 264 11.18 -19.95 -9.13
C GLU A 264 11.39 -19.92 -10.65
N ASP A 265 10.65 -19.05 -11.34
CA ASP A 265 10.68 -18.91 -12.78
C ASP A 265 10.16 -17.52 -13.18
N MET A 266 10.45 -17.12 -14.40
CA MET A 266 10.02 -15.84 -14.95
C MET A 266 9.82 -15.95 -16.45
N ARG A 267 8.85 -15.20 -16.97
CA ARG A 267 8.57 -15.12 -18.40
C ARG A 267 7.98 -13.78 -18.79
N ILE A 268 8.20 -13.42 -20.05
CA ILE A 268 7.54 -12.32 -20.71
C ILE A 268 6.71 -12.89 -21.86
N GLU A 269 5.47 -12.43 -21.97
CA GLU A 269 4.63 -12.66 -23.13
C GLU A 269 4.52 -11.35 -23.92
N ASN A 270 4.94 -11.41 -25.18
CA ASN A 270 5.00 -10.27 -26.08
C ASN A 270 3.84 -10.31 -27.06
N TYR A 271 3.15 -9.20 -27.24
CA TYR A 271 2.06 -9.06 -28.20
C TYR A 271 2.21 -7.76 -28.98
N VAL A 272 1.75 -7.76 -30.22
CA VAL A 272 1.64 -6.55 -31.04
C VAL A 272 0.17 -6.32 -31.32
N LYS A 273 -0.34 -5.15 -30.95
CA LYS A 273 -1.68 -4.72 -31.29
C LYS A 273 -1.61 -3.98 -32.62
N ILE A 274 -2.35 -4.47 -33.60
CA ILE A 274 -2.40 -3.92 -34.95
C ILE A 274 -3.69 -3.15 -35.13
N GLY A 275 -3.58 -1.90 -35.57
CA GLY A 275 -4.71 -1.13 -36.06
C GLY A 275 -4.87 -1.37 -37.57
N ARG A 276 -6.13 -1.44 -38.01
CA ARG A 276 -6.48 -1.47 -39.43
C ARG A 276 -7.62 -0.51 -39.69
N ALA A 277 -7.48 0.30 -40.73
CA ALA A 277 -8.58 1.08 -41.31
C ALA A 277 -8.84 0.57 -42.73
N SER A 278 -10.10 0.34 -43.09
CA SER A 278 -10.49 -0.11 -44.43
C SER A 278 -11.61 0.75 -44.99
N TRP A 279 -11.61 0.98 -46.30
CA TRP A 279 -12.61 1.80 -46.99
C TRP A 279 -12.87 1.29 -48.41
N ASP A 280 -13.97 1.75 -49.00
CA ASP A 280 -14.29 1.64 -50.41
C ASP A 280 -13.79 2.91 -51.13
N ASP A 281 -12.71 2.77 -51.91
CA ASP A 281 -12.06 3.85 -52.67
C ASP A 281 -12.92 4.39 -53.82
N SER A 282 -13.97 3.66 -54.20
CA SER A 282 -14.91 4.07 -55.25
C SER A 282 -16.14 4.80 -54.71
N SER A 283 -16.30 4.87 -53.40
CA SER A 283 -17.41 5.57 -52.76
C SER A 283 -17.14 7.07 -52.66
N ASP A 284 -18.20 7.86 -52.89
CA ASP A 284 -18.28 9.31 -52.76
C ASP A 284 -18.58 9.78 -51.32
N TRP A 285 -18.69 8.86 -50.37
CA TRP A 285 -18.84 9.16 -48.94
C TRP A 285 -17.84 8.36 -48.08
N ASN A 286 -17.60 8.81 -46.84
CA ASN A 286 -16.66 8.16 -45.94
C ASN A 286 -17.17 6.78 -45.48
N THR A 287 -16.54 5.73 -46.01
CA THR A 287 -16.82 4.32 -45.67
C THR A 287 -15.81 3.76 -44.66
N THR A 288 -14.90 4.57 -44.12
CA THR A 288 -13.79 4.11 -43.29
C THR A 288 -14.28 3.33 -42.06
N LYS A 289 -13.73 2.14 -41.86
CA LYS A 289 -13.94 1.29 -40.68
C LYS A 289 -12.62 0.89 -40.06
N GLU A 290 -12.45 1.23 -38.79
CA GLU A 290 -11.29 0.88 -37.98
C GLU A 290 -11.54 -0.38 -37.14
N VAL A 291 -10.54 -1.24 -37.05
CA VAL A 291 -10.53 -2.45 -36.23
C VAL A 291 -9.15 -2.60 -35.58
N PHE A 292 -9.13 -2.99 -34.32
CA PHE A 292 -7.89 -3.32 -33.59
C PHE A 292 -7.80 -4.82 -33.35
N ILE A 293 -6.66 -5.39 -33.69
CA ILE A 293 -6.39 -6.83 -33.64
C ILE A 293 -5.14 -7.04 -32.79
N THR A 294 -5.28 -7.72 -31.66
CA THR A 294 -4.12 -8.20 -30.90
C THR A 294 -3.59 -9.45 -31.56
N SER A 295 -2.30 -9.46 -31.89
CA SER A 295 -1.61 -10.63 -32.46
C SER A 295 -1.64 -11.82 -31.51
N LYS A 296 -1.29 -13.01 -32.02
CA LYS A 296 -0.82 -14.08 -31.13
C LYS A 296 0.47 -13.66 -30.44
N GLN A 297 0.87 -14.40 -29.40
CA GLN A 297 2.16 -14.18 -28.75
C GLN A 297 3.28 -14.22 -29.80
N VAL A 298 4.12 -13.19 -29.82
CA VAL A 298 5.25 -13.06 -30.75
C VAL A 298 6.59 -13.26 -30.01
N SER A 299 7.67 -13.45 -30.77
CA SER A 299 9.01 -13.45 -30.18
C SER A 299 9.46 -12.03 -29.80
N GLU A 300 10.46 -11.91 -28.93
CA GLU A 300 11.07 -10.63 -28.57
C GLU A 300 11.64 -9.90 -29.80
N GLU A 301 12.24 -10.63 -30.74
CA GLU A 301 12.74 -10.08 -32.00
C GLU A 301 11.63 -9.38 -32.81
N VAL A 302 10.44 -9.98 -32.85
CA VAL A 302 9.29 -9.43 -33.57
C VAL A 302 8.74 -8.20 -32.85
N LEU A 303 8.66 -8.24 -31.50
CA LEU A 303 8.26 -7.08 -30.71
C LEU A 303 9.25 -5.91 -30.90
N GLU A 304 10.57 -6.16 -30.87
CA GLU A 304 11.62 -5.14 -31.07
C GLU A 304 11.55 -4.53 -32.47
N PHE A 305 11.25 -5.34 -33.49
CA PHE A 305 11.01 -4.82 -34.84
C PHE A 305 9.82 -3.85 -34.86
N PHE A 306 8.67 -4.24 -34.29
CA PHE A 306 7.46 -3.41 -34.30
C PHE A 306 7.49 -2.24 -33.31
N SER A 307 8.35 -2.25 -32.30
CA SER A 307 8.54 -1.09 -31.41
C SER A 307 9.21 0.10 -32.12
N THR A 308 9.94 -0.16 -33.21
CA THR A 308 10.61 0.86 -34.02
C THR A 308 9.89 1.20 -35.33
N LYS A 309 8.79 0.51 -35.64
CA LYS A 309 8.04 0.61 -36.89
C LYS A 309 6.55 0.80 -36.63
N SER A 310 6.04 2.01 -36.83
CA SER A 310 4.61 2.30 -36.66
C SER A 310 3.76 1.94 -37.88
N GLU A 311 4.31 2.07 -39.09
CA GLU A 311 3.58 1.78 -40.34
C GLU A 311 3.93 0.38 -40.85
N ILE A 312 2.91 -0.42 -41.13
CA ILE A 312 3.07 -1.81 -41.59
C ILE A 312 2.95 -1.88 -43.11
N GLY A 313 1.90 -1.27 -43.65
CA GLY A 313 1.68 -1.23 -45.09
C GLY A 313 0.25 -0.94 -45.47
N THR A 314 0.05 -0.79 -46.77
CA THR A 314 -1.25 -0.61 -47.39
C THR A 314 -1.67 -1.91 -48.08
N PHE A 315 -2.98 -2.10 -48.18
CA PHE A 315 -3.60 -3.27 -48.78
C PHE A 315 -4.51 -2.84 -49.91
N TYR A 316 -4.38 -3.52 -51.05
CA TYR A 316 -5.22 -3.36 -52.21
C TYR A 316 -5.87 -4.70 -52.56
N ALA A 317 -7.20 -4.80 -52.43
CA ALA A 317 -7.95 -5.89 -53.05
C ALA A 317 -8.07 -5.57 -54.54
N GLY A 318 -7.46 -6.37 -55.41
CA GLY A 318 -7.58 -6.18 -56.85
C GLY A 318 -9.04 -6.05 -57.32
N LEU A 319 -9.26 -5.28 -58.38
CA LEU A 319 -10.57 -5.12 -59.03
C LEU A 319 -11.22 -6.50 -59.24
N PHE A 320 -12.47 -6.64 -58.77
CA PHE A 320 -13.34 -7.80 -58.95
C PHE A 320 -12.89 -9.12 -58.29
N GLY A 321 -12.18 -9.08 -57.16
CA GLY A 321 -12.04 -10.24 -56.27
C GLY A 321 -11.30 -11.46 -56.85
N SER A 322 -10.74 -11.35 -58.06
CA SER A 322 -10.08 -12.45 -58.78
C SER A 322 -8.55 -12.33 -58.85
N GLY A 323 -7.98 -11.20 -58.41
CA GLY A 323 -6.54 -10.99 -58.29
C GLY A 323 -6.11 -11.07 -56.82
N GLY A 324 -5.37 -12.12 -56.46
CA GLY A 324 -4.97 -12.43 -55.09
C GLY A 324 -4.41 -11.26 -54.28
N PHE A 325 -4.65 -11.35 -52.96
CA PHE A 325 -4.19 -10.48 -51.89
C PHE A 325 -2.72 -10.06 -52.05
N LYS A 326 -2.44 -8.76 -52.22
CA LYS A 326 -1.07 -8.24 -52.18
C LYS A 326 -0.98 -7.11 -51.16
N LEU A 327 -0.44 -7.43 -49.99
CA LEU A 327 0.01 -6.44 -49.02
C LEU A 327 1.20 -5.69 -49.66
N GLN A 328 1.06 -4.39 -49.87
CA GLN A 328 2.21 -3.52 -50.12
C GLN A 328 2.82 -3.20 -48.77
N ALA A 329 3.56 -4.18 -48.26
CA ALA A 329 4.19 -4.09 -46.96
C ALA A 329 5.40 -3.15 -47.04
N ASN A 330 5.47 -2.19 -46.12
CA ASN A 330 6.70 -1.46 -45.80
C ASN A 330 7.60 -2.28 -44.86
N ILE A 331 7.23 -3.55 -44.61
CA ILE A 331 7.90 -4.51 -43.73
C ILE A 331 8.17 -5.82 -44.48
N THR A 332 9.10 -6.63 -43.98
CA THR A 332 9.38 -7.94 -44.60
C THR A 332 8.28 -8.96 -44.28
N GLN A 333 8.04 -9.91 -45.19
CA GLN A 333 7.02 -10.95 -45.04
C GLN A 333 7.21 -11.77 -43.74
N LYS A 334 8.47 -12.01 -43.33
CA LYS A 334 8.83 -12.68 -42.07
C LYS A 334 8.11 -12.07 -40.86
N TYR A 335 8.11 -10.74 -40.71
CA TYR A 335 7.51 -10.07 -39.56
C TYR A 335 5.99 -10.02 -39.65
N TRP A 336 5.44 -9.93 -40.86
CA TRP A 336 3.99 -10.02 -41.07
C TRP A 336 3.45 -11.40 -40.67
N ASP A 337 4.08 -12.47 -41.16
CA ASP A 337 3.68 -13.85 -40.86
C ASP A 337 3.79 -14.13 -39.35
N ALA A 338 4.80 -13.56 -38.70
CA ALA A 338 5.00 -13.69 -37.26
C ALA A 338 3.87 -13.07 -36.41
N LEU A 339 3.11 -12.10 -36.92
CA LEU A 339 1.94 -11.56 -36.22
C LEU A 339 0.82 -12.60 -36.12
N GLY A 340 0.77 -13.56 -37.05
CA GLY A 340 -0.25 -14.62 -37.07
C GLY A 340 -1.69 -14.09 -37.12
N ILE A 341 -1.89 -12.90 -37.69
CA ILE A 341 -3.20 -12.23 -37.82
C ILE A 341 -3.86 -12.57 -39.15
N ASN A 342 -5.19 -12.65 -39.15
CA ASN A 342 -5.95 -12.69 -40.40
C ASN A 342 -6.17 -11.26 -40.90
N PRO A 343 -5.60 -10.84 -42.05
CA PRO A 343 -5.77 -9.48 -42.57
C PRO A 343 -7.25 -9.09 -42.77
N LYS A 344 -8.12 -10.06 -43.06
CA LYS A 344 -9.56 -9.89 -43.27
C LYS A 344 -10.41 -10.13 -42.03
N GLN A 345 -9.81 -10.25 -40.85
CA GLN A 345 -10.58 -10.38 -39.62
C GLN A 345 -11.57 -9.20 -39.51
N ASN A 346 -12.86 -9.51 -39.34
CA ASN A 346 -13.94 -8.53 -39.31
C ASN A 346 -13.91 -7.57 -40.53
N TRP A 347 -13.71 -8.09 -41.75
CA TRP A 347 -13.78 -7.28 -42.96
C TRP A 347 -15.22 -6.75 -43.15
N PRO A 348 -15.44 -5.42 -43.27
CA PRO A 348 -16.79 -4.86 -43.18
C PRO A 348 -17.75 -5.32 -44.29
N SER A 349 -17.28 -5.36 -45.54
CA SER A 349 -18.07 -5.80 -46.70
C SER A 349 -17.14 -6.07 -47.89
N ASN A 350 -17.67 -6.71 -48.94
CA ASN A 350 -16.92 -6.93 -50.18
C ASN A 350 -16.63 -5.64 -50.98
N SER A 351 -17.26 -4.50 -50.62
CA SER A 351 -17.02 -3.22 -51.30
C SER A 351 -15.78 -2.50 -50.77
N HIS A 352 -15.32 -2.81 -49.55
CA HIS A 352 -14.07 -2.26 -49.02
C HIS A 352 -12.88 -2.88 -49.79
N ASN A 353 -12.27 -2.09 -50.66
CA ASN A 353 -11.18 -2.50 -51.55
C ASN A 353 -9.79 -1.99 -51.11
N MET A 354 -9.74 -1.06 -50.16
CA MET A 354 -8.50 -0.51 -49.59
C MET A 354 -8.41 -0.76 -48.08
N ALA A 355 -7.19 -0.94 -47.58
CA ALA A 355 -6.94 -0.83 -46.14
C ALA A 355 -5.50 -0.35 -45.81
N GLU A 356 -5.34 0.21 -44.63
CA GLU A 356 -4.06 0.56 -44.02
C GLU A 356 -3.87 -0.18 -42.72
N TYR A 357 -2.64 -0.64 -42.46
CA TYR A 357 -2.24 -1.32 -41.24
C TYR A 357 -1.13 -0.54 -40.53
N TRP A 358 -1.27 -0.39 -39.22
CA TRP A 358 -0.27 0.23 -38.35
C TRP A 358 -0.12 -0.56 -37.06
N VAL A 359 1.01 -0.37 -36.39
CA VAL A 359 1.20 -0.82 -35.00
C VAL A 359 0.46 0.16 -34.11
N GLU A 360 -0.62 -0.31 -33.49
CA GLU A 360 -1.39 0.45 -32.51
C GLU A 360 -0.67 0.48 -31.17
N ASP A 361 -0.17 -0.68 -30.73
CA ASP A 361 0.52 -0.82 -29.45
C ASP A 361 1.45 -2.05 -29.45
N VAL A 362 2.46 -2.03 -28.57
CA VAL A 362 3.30 -3.19 -28.26
C VAL A 362 3.10 -3.52 -26.78
N ILE A 363 2.59 -4.71 -26.51
CA ILE A 363 2.15 -5.08 -25.16
C ILE A 363 3.11 -6.13 -24.61
N LEU A 364 3.71 -5.81 -23.47
CA LEU A 364 4.55 -6.69 -22.69
C LEU A 364 3.80 -7.11 -21.43
N ILE A 365 3.64 -8.43 -21.24
CA ILE A 365 3.03 -8.97 -20.02
C ILE A 365 4.07 -9.82 -19.29
N ALA A 366 4.51 -9.30 -18.14
CA ALA A 366 5.50 -9.95 -17.31
C ALA A 366 4.85 -10.88 -16.28
N PHE A 367 5.45 -12.06 -16.08
CA PHE A 367 5.01 -13.03 -15.09
C PHE A 367 6.19 -13.59 -14.30
N HIS A 368 5.95 -13.84 -13.01
CA HIS A 368 6.83 -14.60 -12.15
C HIS A 368 6.13 -15.84 -11.59
N LYS A 369 6.92 -16.83 -11.24
CA LYS A 369 6.51 -17.97 -10.42
C LYS A 369 7.34 -17.99 -9.15
N TYR A 370 6.73 -18.36 -8.02
CA TYR A 370 7.40 -18.29 -6.73
C TYR A 370 7.33 -19.59 -5.95
N ILE A 371 8.38 -19.83 -5.18
CA ILE A 371 8.36 -20.74 -4.04
C ILE A 371 8.26 -19.87 -2.79
N ILE A 372 7.20 -20.05 -2.01
CA ILE A 372 6.98 -19.39 -0.73
C ILE A 372 7.25 -20.41 0.36
N VAL A 373 8.24 -20.14 1.21
CA VAL A 373 8.51 -20.93 2.41
C VAL A 373 8.05 -20.10 3.60
N GLN A 374 7.04 -20.57 4.32
CA GLN A 374 6.51 -19.91 5.52
C GLN A 374 6.57 -20.88 6.69
N ASP A 375 7.25 -20.50 7.77
CA ASP A 375 7.41 -21.31 8.98
C ASP A 375 7.87 -22.75 8.72
N GLY A 376 8.68 -22.93 7.68
CA GLY A 376 9.19 -24.24 7.27
C GLY A 376 8.24 -25.06 6.39
N VAL A 377 7.15 -24.48 5.88
CA VAL A 377 6.23 -25.10 4.93
C VAL A 377 6.38 -24.46 3.55
N GLU A 378 6.54 -25.27 2.50
CA GLU A 378 6.62 -24.81 1.11
C GLU A 378 5.24 -24.70 0.47
N LYS A 379 5.02 -23.62 -0.27
CA LYS A 379 3.93 -23.47 -1.22
C LYS A 379 4.47 -22.89 -2.52
N LYS A 380 4.15 -23.53 -3.63
CA LYS A 380 4.42 -22.99 -4.97
C LYS A 380 3.24 -22.17 -5.46
N THR A 381 3.52 -21.12 -6.21
CA THR A 381 2.49 -20.37 -6.92
C THR A 381 2.38 -20.87 -8.36
N ASP A 382 1.25 -20.61 -9.00
CA ASP A 382 1.18 -20.56 -10.45
C ASP A 382 1.85 -19.27 -10.97
N TRP A 383 1.73 -19.02 -12.28
CA TRP A 383 2.19 -17.77 -12.89
C TRP A 383 1.39 -16.59 -12.33
N VAL A 384 2.11 -15.65 -11.72
CA VAL A 384 1.57 -14.41 -11.18
C VAL A 384 2.01 -13.28 -12.11
N ARG A 385 1.04 -12.54 -12.65
CA ARG A 385 1.31 -11.31 -13.39
C ARG A 385 1.96 -10.29 -12.46
N VAL A 386 3.04 -9.67 -12.91
CA VAL A 386 3.77 -8.63 -12.17
C VAL A 386 3.91 -7.38 -13.02
N ASP A 387 4.20 -6.26 -12.38
CA ASP A 387 4.59 -5.03 -13.07
C ASP A 387 5.91 -5.26 -13.81
N GLU A 388 6.06 -4.64 -14.98
CA GLU A 388 7.25 -4.78 -15.82
C GLU A 388 8.52 -4.30 -15.09
N ASP A 389 8.45 -3.17 -14.39
CA ASP A 389 9.57 -2.66 -13.59
C ASP A 389 10.02 -3.68 -12.53
N PHE A 390 9.06 -4.34 -11.87
CA PHE A 390 9.35 -5.37 -10.87
C PHE A 390 9.97 -6.63 -11.50
N TYR A 391 9.58 -6.97 -12.73
CA TYR A 391 10.23 -8.04 -13.48
C TYR A 391 11.68 -7.72 -13.76
N TRP A 392 11.96 -6.56 -14.33
CA TRP A 392 13.32 -6.17 -14.72
C TRP A 392 14.24 -5.95 -13.51
N GLU A 393 13.70 -5.44 -12.39
CA GLU A 393 14.45 -5.37 -11.12
C GLU A 393 14.89 -6.77 -10.63
N ASN A 394 14.14 -7.82 -11.00
CA ASN A 394 14.37 -9.20 -10.57
C ASN A 394 14.87 -10.13 -11.67
N GLU A 395 15.18 -9.63 -12.87
CA GLU A 395 15.69 -10.41 -14.00
C GLU A 395 16.93 -11.22 -13.61
N GLN A 396 17.78 -10.66 -12.74
CA GLN A 396 19.02 -11.29 -12.29
C GLN A 396 18.83 -12.25 -11.10
N ASN A 397 17.62 -12.33 -10.56
CA ASN A 397 17.34 -12.96 -9.25
C ASN A 397 16.71 -14.34 -9.34
N LEU A 398 16.77 -15.03 -10.49
CA LEU A 398 16.23 -16.39 -10.60
C LEU A 398 16.90 -17.32 -9.59
N GLY A 399 16.09 -18.06 -8.84
CA GLY A 399 16.53 -18.95 -7.76
C GLY A 399 16.92 -18.24 -6.46
N MET A 400 16.77 -16.91 -6.38
CA MET A 400 17.09 -16.10 -5.20
C MET A 400 15.85 -15.83 -4.36
N THR A 401 16.04 -15.67 -3.05
CA THR A 401 15.03 -15.05 -2.18
C THR A 401 14.97 -13.57 -2.50
N ILE A 402 13.84 -13.08 -3.00
CA ILE A 402 13.63 -11.66 -3.36
C ILE A 402 12.84 -10.89 -2.30
N VAL A 403 12.11 -11.60 -1.42
CA VAL A 403 11.46 -11.01 -0.24
C VAL A 403 11.59 -11.99 0.91
N SER A 404 11.96 -11.51 2.10
CA SER A 404 11.97 -12.34 3.30
C SER A 404 11.71 -11.56 4.58
N LYS A 405 11.07 -12.22 5.53
CA LYS A 405 11.08 -11.80 6.94
C LYS A 405 11.84 -12.87 7.73
N PRO A 406 13.08 -12.61 8.15
CA PRO A 406 13.82 -13.51 9.03
C PRO A 406 13.10 -13.72 10.37
N TYR A 407 13.36 -14.86 11.01
CA TYR A 407 12.86 -15.12 12.36
C TYR A 407 13.45 -14.11 13.36
N GLY A 408 12.64 -13.65 14.32
CA GLY A 408 13.01 -12.60 15.27
C GLY A 408 12.93 -11.17 14.73
N MET A 409 12.29 -10.96 13.58
CA MET A 409 12.07 -9.65 12.96
C MET A 409 10.57 -9.33 12.88
N TYR A 410 10.23 -8.05 12.96
CA TYR A 410 8.86 -7.57 12.74
C TYR A 410 8.54 -7.44 11.25
N GLU A 411 7.25 -7.32 10.90
CA GLU A 411 6.83 -7.10 9.50
C GLU A 411 7.37 -5.79 8.91
N SER A 412 7.63 -4.78 9.75
CA SER A 412 8.26 -3.53 9.33
C SER A 412 9.73 -3.70 8.90
N GLU A 413 10.32 -4.88 9.13
CA GLU A 413 11.74 -5.16 8.92
C GLU A 413 11.98 -6.22 7.82
N VAL A 414 10.99 -6.41 6.95
CA VAL A 414 11.08 -7.27 5.78
C VAL A 414 12.25 -6.85 4.90
N VAL A 415 13.07 -7.82 4.51
CA VAL A 415 14.19 -7.66 3.60
C VAL A 415 13.71 -7.91 2.18
N LYS A 416 13.88 -6.91 1.31
CA LYS A 416 13.49 -6.97 -0.12
C LYS A 416 14.68 -7.10 -1.07
N GLN A 417 15.90 -7.08 -0.53
CA GLN A 417 17.10 -7.26 -1.33
C GLN A 417 17.31 -8.75 -1.63
N ALA A 418 17.59 -9.05 -2.89
CA ALA A 418 17.80 -10.42 -3.33
C ALA A 418 19.02 -11.06 -2.65
N MET A 419 18.89 -12.32 -2.26
CA MET A 419 19.96 -13.09 -1.62
C MET A 419 19.83 -14.57 -1.95
N PRO A 420 20.90 -15.36 -1.76
CA PRO A 420 20.85 -16.79 -1.99
C PRO A 420 19.75 -17.40 -1.12
N ALA A 421 18.99 -18.33 -1.70
CA ALA A 421 17.89 -18.96 -0.97
C ALA A 421 18.38 -19.51 0.38
N GLY A 422 17.61 -19.26 1.45
CA GLY A 422 17.97 -19.72 2.80
C GLY A 422 18.97 -18.90 3.58
N MET A 423 19.68 -17.95 2.96
CA MET A 423 20.62 -17.10 3.67
C MET A 423 19.96 -16.34 4.83
N ASN A 424 18.71 -15.89 4.65
CA ASN A 424 17.88 -15.24 5.66
C ASN A 424 17.37 -16.16 6.79
N CYS A 425 17.47 -17.47 6.63
CA CYS A 425 17.05 -18.46 7.62
C CYS A 425 18.21 -18.91 8.53
N ILE A 426 19.43 -18.48 8.26
CA ILE A 426 20.61 -18.82 9.06
C ILE A 426 20.62 -17.98 10.34
N ALA A 427 20.85 -18.64 11.48
CA ALA A 427 20.93 -17.95 12.76
C ALA A 427 22.18 -17.05 12.82
N THR A 428 22.05 -15.91 13.48
CA THR A 428 23.21 -15.06 13.81
C THR A 428 24.25 -15.90 14.58
N PRO A 429 25.49 -16.01 14.10
CA PRO A 429 26.54 -16.76 14.77
C PRO A 429 26.93 -16.08 16.09
N ARG A 430 27.21 -16.89 17.11
CA ARG A 430 27.93 -16.50 18.32
C ARG A 430 29.38 -16.88 18.14
N VAL A 431 30.26 -15.89 18.21
CA VAL A 431 31.70 -16.08 18.14
C VAL A 431 32.26 -15.95 19.55
N ALA A 432 32.84 -17.01 20.08
CA ALA A 432 33.52 -16.98 21.39
C ALA A 432 34.91 -16.33 21.28
N ALA A 433 35.52 -16.03 22.43
CA ALA A 433 36.83 -15.38 22.48
C ALA A 433 37.95 -16.20 21.82
N ASP A 434 37.81 -17.53 21.78
CA ASP A 434 38.72 -18.47 21.12
C ASP A 434 38.49 -18.60 19.60
N GLY A 435 37.56 -17.83 19.05
CA GLY A 435 37.19 -17.87 17.63
C GLY A 435 36.24 -19.00 17.25
N SER A 436 35.73 -19.78 18.22
CA SER A 436 34.71 -20.80 17.93
C SER A 436 33.36 -20.18 17.58
N VAL A 437 32.68 -20.76 16.58
CA VAL A 437 31.37 -20.29 16.10
C VAL A 437 30.28 -21.28 16.52
N SER A 438 29.24 -20.77 17.15
CA SER A 438 28.06 -21.52 17.56
C SER A 438 26.77 -20.73 17.29
N GLY A 439 25.61 -21.31 17.58
CA GLY A 439 24.31 -20.67 17.43
C GLY A 439 23.34 -21.52 16.61
N SER A 440 22.06 -21.44 16.96
CA SER A 440 21.01 -22.24 16.33
C SER A 440 19.69 -21.47 16.32
N ASN A 441 18.78 -21.91 15.45
CA ASN A 441 17.38 -21.49 15.43
C ASN A 441 16.51 -22.69 15.03
N GLN A 442 15.22 -22.50 14.74
CA GLN A 442 14.33 -23.59 14.35
C GLN A 442 14.71 -24.29 13.01
N TYR A 443 15.68 -23.76 12.26
CA TYR A 443 16.08 -24.28 10.95
C TYR A 443 17.41 -25.03 10.96
N GLY A 444 18.25 -24.86 11.99
CA GLY A 444 19.56 -25.50 12.04
C GLY A 444 20.49 -24.93 13.09
N GLU A 445 21.77 -25.28 12.95
CA GLU A 445 22.85 -24.87 13.85
C GLU A 445 24.19 -24.71 13.13
N TRP A 446 25.06 -23.86 13.68
CA TRP A 446 26.45 -23.75 13.25
C TRP A 446 27.26 -24.96 13.72
N LYS A 447 27.94 -25.63 12.78
CA LYS A 447 28.85 -26.76 13.05
C LYS A 447 30.24 -26.49 12.53
N LYS A 448 31.22 -27.09 13.21
CA LYS A 448 32.61 -27.11 12.75
C LYS A 448 32.78 -28.26 11.75
N ASP A 449 33.29 -27.95 10.58
CA ASP A 449 33.80 -28.90 9.62
C ASP A 449 35.12 -29.46 10.16
N THR A 450 35.15 -30.77 10.45
CA THR A 450 36.31 -31.45 11.02
C THR A 450 37.48 -31.55 10.04
N SER A 451 37.22 -31.48 8.74
CA SER A 451 38.24 -31.62 7.70
C SER A 451 38.90 -30.30 7.34
N THR A 452 38.14 -29.20 7.30
CA THR A 452 38.67 -27.87 6.93
C THR A 452 38.87 -26.93 8.12
N GLY A 453 38.34 -27.28 9.30
CA GLY A 453 38.32 -26.42 10.48
C GLY A 453 37.35 -25.23 10.37
N SER A 454 36.69 -25.06 9.22
CA SER A 454 35.74 -23.98 8.96
C SER A 454 34.40 -24.23 9.64
N TYR A 455 33.59 -23.18 9.80
CA TYR A 455 32.23 -23.31 10.34
C TYR A 455 31.20 -23.18 9.25
N PHE A 456 30.20 -24.05 9.26
CA PHE A 456 29.12 -24.09 8.29
C PHE A 456 27.76 -24.23 8.96
N TRP A 457 26.72 -23.80 8.24
CA TRP A 457 25.36 -23.96 8.68
C TRP A 457 24.85 -25.37 8.36
N SER A 458 24.47 -26.12 9.40
CA SER A 458 23.86 -27.44 9.31
C SER A 458 22.36 -27.31 9.54
N ALA A 459 21.57 -27.47 8.48
CA ALA A 459 20.11 -27.44 8.58
C ALA A 459 19.55 -28.74 9.19
N PHE A 460 18.50 -28.65 10.01
CA PHE A 460 17.89 -29.83 10.62
C PHE A 460 17.14 -30.67 9.58
N ALA A 461 17.45 -31.97 9.55
CA ALA A 461 16.86 -32.97 8.67
C ALA A 461 15.37 -33.13 9.00
N GLY A 462 14.50 -32.46 8.23
CA GLY A 462 13.05 -32.41 8.46
C GLY A 462 12.46 -31.01 8.31
N SER A 463 13.28 -29.96 8.40
CA SER A 463 12.83 -28.62 7.99
C SER A 463 12.75 -28.57 6.46
N ALA A 464 11.62 -28.16 5.88
CA ALA A 464 11.53 -27.96 4.43
C ALA A 464 12.61 -26.95 3.94
N VAL A 465 13.04 -26.07 4.86
CA VAL A 465 14.21 -25.20 4.75
C VAL A 465 15.49 -25.94 4.33
N ALA A 466 15.80 -27.10 4.90
CA ALA A 466 17.06 -27.82 4.66
C ALA A 466 17.25 -28.23 3.18
N ASN A 467 16.23 -28.79 2.54
CA ASN A 467 16.33 -29.29 1.17
C ASN A 467 15.97 -28.21 0.12
N MET A 468 15.13 -27.24 0.49
CA MET A 468 14.56 -26.27 -0.47
C MET A 468 15.31 -24.96 -0.50
N LEU A 469 15.80 -24.48 0.64
CA LEU A 469 16.44 -23.18 0.70
C LEU A 469 17.93 -23.25 0.36
N PHE A 470 18.63 -24.28 0.82
CA PHE A 470 20.07 -24.36 0.60
C PHE A 470 20.44 -24.85 -0.80
N GLY A 471 19.48 -25.38 -1.56
CA GLY A 471 19.71 -25.87 -2.92
C GLY A 471 20.88 -26.84 -2.98
N GLY A 472 21.06 -27.68 -1.93
CA GLY A 472 22.20 -28.57 -1.71
C GLY A 472 23.58 -27.88 -1.66
N ASN A 473 23.64 -26.63 -1.24
CA ASN A 473 24.88 -25.88 -0.99
C ASN A 473 25.03 -25.65 0.51
N THR A 474 26.25 -25.79 1.00
CA THR A 474 26.60 -25.51 2.39
C THR A 474 27.04 -24.05 2.49
N TYR A 475 26.34 -23.23 3.29
CA TYR A 475 26.81 -21.86 3.57
C TYR A 475 27.81 -21.88 4.72
N TYR A 476 28.98 -21.30 4.47
CA TYR A 476 30.01 -21.14 5.48
C TYR A 476 29.85 -19.82 6.22
N TYR A 477 30.47 -19.73 7.40
CA TYR A 477 30.46 -18.53 8.23
C TYR A 477 30.90 -17.29 7.46
N ASN A 478 31.90 -17.41 6.58
CA ASN A 478 32.40 -16.30 5.77
C ASN A 478 31.38 -15.81 4.72
N ASP A 479 30.59 -16.71 4.12
CA ASP A 479 29.52 -16.34 3.19
C ASP A 479 28.45 -15.53 3.92
N TRP A 480 27.99 -16.06 5.05
CA TRP A 480 26.97 -15.40 5.87
C TRP A 480 27.46 -14.07 6.42
N ASN A 481 28.68 -14.01 6.95
CA ASN A 481 29.25 -12.79 7.54
C ASN A 481 29.45 -11.71 6.47
N THR A 482 29.88 -12.09 5.26
CA THR A 482 30.00 -11.16 4.13
C THR A 482 28.65 -10.59 3.74
N TRP A 483 27.65 -11.45 3.55
CA TRP A 483 26.27 -11.04 3.29
C TRP A 483 25.74 -10.10 4.37
N ASN A 484 25.81 -10.52 5.64
CA ASN A 484 25.23 -9.80 6.76
C ASN A 484 25.86 -8.42 6.97
N LYS A 485 27.18 -8.26 6.79
CA LYS A 485 27.87 -6.97 6.95
C LYS A 485 27.66 -6.03 5.77
N ASN A 486 27.79 -6.55 4.54
CA ASN A 486 27.97 -5.72 3.35
C ASN A 486 26.73 -5.61 2.46
N TYR A 487 25.76 -6.53 2.60
CA TYR A 487 24.65 -6.67 1.65
C TYR A 487 23.28 -6.62 2.31
N ARG A 488 23.10 -7.24 3.48
CA ARG A 488 21.80 -7.31 4.16
C ARG A 488 21.21 -5.90 4.39
N GLY A 489 20.02 -5.67 3.82
CA GLY A 489 19.32 -4.38 3.89
C GLY A 489 19.88 -3.28 2.98
N LYS A 490 20.90 -3.58 2.15
CA LYS A 490 21.62 -2.58 1.34
C LYS A 490 21.53 -2.87 -0.15
N LYS A 491 21.89 -4.08 -0.58
CA LYS A 491 21.94 -4.48 -2.01
C LYS A 491 21.87 -6.00 -2.16
N ALA A 492 21.58 -6.46 -3.37
CA ALA A 492 21.54 -7.88 -3.70
C ALA A 492 22.90 -8.56 -3.49
N TYR A 493 22.91 -9.80 -3.01
CA TYR A 493 24.12 -10.62 -2.82
C TYR A 493 24.03 -11.88 -3.67
N TYR A 494 24.95 -12.03 -4.63
CA TYR A 494 25.00 -13.18 -5.53
C TYR A 494 26.05 -14.22 -5.10
N GLY A 495 26.54 -14.13 -3.86
CA GLY A 495 27.65 -14.93 -3.35
C GLY A 495 29.00 -14.22 -3.51
N ASN A 496 30.05 -14.80 -2.94
CA ASN A 496 31.40 -14.24 -3.02
C ASN A 496 32.00 -14.31 -4.43
N ASP A 497 31.54 -15.29 -5.21
CA ASP A 497 32.00 -15.58 -6.56
C ASP A 497 30.86 -15.41 -7.59
N ASP A 498 29.84 -14.58 -7.28
CA ASP A 498 28.66 -14.37 -8.12
C ASP A 498 27.97 -15.68 -8.55
N GLN A 499 28.05 -16.70 -7.70
CA GLN A 499 27.69 -18.08 -8.04
C GLN A 499 26.17 -18.36 -7.98
N TYR A 500 25.37 -17.41 -7.49
CA TYR A 500 23.90 -17.48 -7.40
C TYR A 500 23.20 -16.49 -8.34
N GLY A 501 21.89 -16.63 -8.54
CA GLY A 501 21.09 -15.77 -9.42
C GLY A 501 21.02 -16.27 -10.86
N THR A 502 20.36 -15.52 -11.73
CA THR A 502 20.03 -15.91 -13.12
C THR A 502 21.25 -16.23 -13.99
N TYR A 503 22.43 -15.74 -13.65
CA TYR A 503 23.66 -16.03 -14.38
C TYR A 503 24.65 -16.87 -13.57
N GLY A 504 24.29 -17.28 -12.36
CA GLY A 504 25.12 -18.05 -11.45
C GLY A 504 25.09 -19.56 -11.72
N TYR A 505 26.26 -20.20 -11.61
CA TYR A 505 26.40 -21.65 -11.81
C TYR A 505 25.47 -22.49 -10.92
N HIS A 506 25.23 -22.10 -9.66
CA HIS A 506 24.39 -22.90 -8.76
C HIS A 506 22.92 -22.95 -9.19
N THR A 507 22.45 -21.96 -9.94
CA THR A 507 21.09 -21.94 -10.47
C THR A 507 20.90 -23.08 -11.48
N TYR A 508 21.90 -23.42 -12.29
CA TYR A 508 21.77 -24.40 -13.37
C TYR A 508 22.65 -25.64 -13.23
N ARG A 509 23.15 -25.93 -12.03
CA ARG A 509 23.92 -27.14 -11.74
C ARG A 509 23.15 -28.41 -12.11
N SER A 510 23.86 -29.52 -12.28
CA SER A 510 23.23 -30.81 -12.61
C SER A 510 22.12 -31.17 -11.60
N GLY A 511 20.96 -31.61 -12.10
CA GLY A 511 19.79 -31.91 -11.28
C GLY A 511 19.04 -30.70 -10.72
N SER A 512 19.43 -29.48 -11.05
CA SER A 512 18.69 -28.28 -10.63
C SER A 512 17.30 -28.20 -11.26
N ARG A 513 16.30 -27.80 -10.46
CA ARG A 513 14.91 -27.58 -10.90
C ARG A 513 14.79 -26.46 -11.94
N TYR A 514 15.69 -25.48 -11.91
CA TYR A 514 15.66 -24.32 -12.82
C TYR A 514 16.04 -24.68 -14.25
N ASN A 515 16.67 -25.84 -14.48
CA ASN A 515 17.07 -26.31 -15.80
C ASN A 515 15.89 -26.55 -16.75
N GLN A 516 14.69 -26.78 -16.20
CA GLN A 516 13.48 -27.09 -16.98
C GLN A 516 12.46 -25.94 -17.01
N GLY A 517 12.79 -24.80 -16.39
CA GLY A 517 11.95 -23.61 -16.33
C GLY A 517 11.80 -22.92 -17.69
N TYR A 518 10.80 -22.05 -17.81
CA TYR A 518 10.54 -21.26 -19.00
C TYR A 518 11.76 -20.39 -19.32
N TYR A 519 12.31 -19.67 -18.35
CA TYR A 519 13.47 -18.80 -18.59
C TYR A 519 14.65 -19.58 -19.19
N ALA A 520 14.94 -20.77 -18.66
CA ALA A 520 16.03 -21.61 -19.15
C ALA A 520 15.83 -22.08 -20.60
N LYS A 521 14.59 -22.45 -20.94
CA LYS A 521 14.21 -22.88 -22.30
C LYS A 521 14.25 -21.73 -23.30
N ALA A 522 13.85 -20.53 -22.88
CA ALA A 522 13.90 -19.32 -23.70
C ALA A 522 15.33 -18.78 -23.88
N ASN A 523 16.24 -19.04 -22.92
CA ASN A 523 17.59 -18.48 -22.88
C ASN A 523 18.70 -19.54 -22.80
N PRO A 524 18.79 -20.50 -23.75
CA PRO A 524 19.73 -21.62 -23.67
C PRO A 524 21.21 -21.18 -23.63
N GLU A 525 21.57 -20.09 -24.30
CA GLU A 525 22.94 -19.56 -24.30
C GLU A 525 23.36 -18.99 -22.93
N SER A 526 22.47 -18.26 -22.26
CA SER A 526 22.71 -17.74 -20.91
C SER A 526 22.90 -18.88 -19.91
N VAL A 527 22.08 -19.92 -20.01
CA VAL A 527 22.21 -21.14 -19.22
C VAL A 527 23.54 -21.85 -19.50
N ARG A 528 23.92 -21.99 -20.78
CA ARG A 528 25.19 -22.63 -21.16
C ARG A 528 26.39 -21.90 -20.55
N LYS A 529 26.44 -20.57 -20.67
CA LYS A 529 27.51 -19.72 -20.10
C LYS A 529 27.61 -19.88 -18.59
N SER A 530 26.48 -19.83 -17.88
CA SER A 530 26.45 -20.01 -16.41
C SER A 530 27.03 -21.35 -15.94
N ARG A 531 26.95 -22.41 -16.77
CA ARG A 531 27.47 -23.74 -16.44
C ARG A 531 28.96 -23.89 -16.72
N THR A 532 29.47 -23.21 -17.74
CA THR A 532 30.86 -23.38 -18.22
C THR A 532 31.84 -22.41 -17.56
N GLU A 533 31.39 -21.23 -17.14
CA GLU A 533 32.22 -20.25 -16.45
C GLU A 533 32.33 -20.58 -14.96
N ARG A 534 33.09 -21.63 -14.62
CA ARG A 534 33.66 -21.74 -13.27
C ARG A 534 34.56 -20.53 -13.06
N VAL A 535 34.28 -19.76 -12.02
CA VAL A 535 35.07 -18.59 -11.61
C VAL A 535 36.56 -18.94 -11.51
N SER A 536 37.31 -18.55 -12.55
CA SER A 536 38.76 -18.44 -12.53
C SER A 536 39.17 -17.08 -13.07
N THR A 537 38.85 -16.00 -12.35
CA THR A 537 39.51 -14.71 -12.61
C THR A 537 39.51 -13.86 -11.35
N LYS A 538 40.51 -14.12 -10.50
CA LYS A 538 41.06 -13.08 -9.60
C LYS A 538 42.02 -12.14 -10.33
N ASN A 539 42.17 -12.27 -11.65
CA ASN A 539 43.06 -11.45 -12.45
C ASN A 539 42.29 -10.69 -13.53
N ASN A 540 42.24 -9.36 -13.37
CA ASN A 540 42.51 -8.37 -14.41
C ASN A 540 42.11 -8.76 -15.85
N VAL A 541 40.83 -9.00 -16.07
CA VAL A 541 40.20 -8.55 -17.30
C VAL A 541 39.20 -7.52 -16.87
N ASN A 542 39.40 -6.30 -17.36
CA ASN A 542 38.42 -5.24 -17.37
C ASN A 542 37.01 -5.84 -17.46
N ARG A 543 36.34 -6.02 -16.31
CA ARG A 543 34.90 -5.81 -16.20
C ARG A 543 34.75 -4.31 -16.44
N SER A 544 34.97 -3.93 -17.69
CA SER A 544 34.17 -2.94 -18.34
C SER A 544 32.79 -3.20 -17.77
N HIS A 545 32.33 -2.21 -17.01
CA HIS A 545 31.01 -1.69 -17.27
C HIS A 545 30.52 -2.30 -18.58
N ALA A 546 29.67 -3.32 -18.50
CA ALA A 546 28.83 -3.68 -19.62
C ALA A 546 27.79 -2.55 -19.74
N THR A 547 28.27 -1.32 -19.90
CA THR A 547 27.95 -0.51 -21.05
C THR A 547 28.27 -1.30 -22.33
N ASN A 548 27.58 -2.44 -22.54
CA ASN A 548 26.93 -2.68 -23.84
C ASN A 548 25.69 -1.80 -23.88
N ARG A 549 25.97 -0.49 -23.71
CA ARG A 549 25.16 0.66 -24.05
C ARG A 549 25.63 1.17 -25.42
N SER A 550 26.21 0.28 -26.24
CA SER A 550 26.34 0.43 -27.68
C SER A 550 25.21 -0.37 -28.32
N GLN A 551 24.17 0.38 -28.71
CA GLN A 551 23.32 0.03 -29.84
C GLN A 551 22.57 -1.30 -29.75
N LYS A 552 21.71 -1.45 -28.75
CA LYS A 552 20.36 -1.97 -29.01
C LYS A 552 19.36 -1.02 -28.36
N VAL A 553 18.45 -0.49 -29.18
CA VAL A 553 17.30 0.30 -28.75
C VAL A 553 16.33 -0.69 -28.09
N SER A 554 16.69 -1.21 -26.92
CA SER A 554 15.87 -2.19 -26.22
C SER A 554 14.74 -1.48 -25.47
N VAL A 555 13.61 -2.17 -25.41
CA VAL A 555 12.26 -1.80 -24.96
C VAL A 555 12.16 -0.85 -23.74
N ARG A 556 13.21 -0.72 -22.92
CA ARG A 556 13.31 0.19 -21.75
C ARG A 556 13.14 1.69 -22.04
N GLY A 557 13.27 2.13 -23.29
CA GLY A 557 13.05 3.54 -23.67
C GLY A 557 11.62 3.86 -24.09
N ALA A 558 10.78 2.84 -24.29
CA ALA A 558 9.40 2.99 -24.72
C ALA A 558 8.47 2.94 -23.51
N GLY A 559 8.51 3.99 -22.68
CA GLY A 559 7.35 4.28 -21.82
C GLY A 559 6.09 4.43 -22.69
N PRO A 560 4.88 4.50 -22.09
CA PRO A 560 3.62 4.66 -22.81
C PRO A 560 3.55 6.08 -23.41
N ALA A 561 4.37 6.34 -24.41
CA ALA A 561 4.28 7.51 -25.23
C ALA A 561 3.09 7.28 -26.14
N ASN A 562 2.01 8.02 -25.90
CA ASN A 562 0.94 8.31 -26.85
C ASN A 562 1.47 8.30 -28.29
N ARG A 563 1.34 7.17 -28.99
CA ARG A 563 1.75 7.02 -30.38
C ARG A 563 0.74 6.17 -31.14
N GLY A 564 -0.55 6.41 -30.86
CA GLY A 564 -1.59 6.14 -31.86
C GLY A 564 -1.48 7.20 -32.95
N ARG A 565 -0.75 6.91 -34.04
CA ARG A 565 -1.09 7.52 -35.33
C ARG A 565 -2.20 6.64 -35.89
N GLY A 566 -3.45 7.07 -35.73
CA GLY A 566 -4.58 6.47 -36.43
C GLY A 566 -4.37 6.50 -37.94
N ALA A 567 -5.32 5.95 -38.69
CA ALA A 567 -5.26 5.84 -40.15
C ALA A 567 -4.71 7.12 -40.83
N SER A 568 -3.90 6.99 -41.89
CA SER A 568 -3.20 8.14 -42.51
C SER A 568 -4.11 9.09 -43.32
N GLY A 569 -5.42 9.03 -43.10
CA GLY A 569 -6.38 10.01 -43.61
C GLY A 569 -6.60 9.98 -45.13
N LYS A 570 -6.42 8.84 -45.78
CA LYS A 570 -6.59 8.71 -47.25
C LYS A 570 -7.99 8.31 -47.73
N GLY A 571 -8.97 8.18 -46.84
CA GLY A 571 -10.31 7.65 -47.14
C GLY A 571 -11.35 8.68 -47.59
N GLY A 572 -10.97 9.66 -48.42
CA GLY A 572 -11.93 10.61 -49.00
C GLY A 572 -11.37 11.29 -50.25
N LYS A 573 -12.02 11.04 -51.39
CA LYS A 573 -11.98 11.95 -52.53
C LYS A 573 -13.17 12.90 -52.46
#